data_AF-A0A4Q4VFY5-F1
#
_entry.id   AF-A0A4Q4VFY5-F1
#
_cell.length_a   1.000
_cell.length_b   1.000
_cell.length_c   1.000
_cell.angle_alpha   90.00
_cell.angle_beta   90.00
_cell.angle_gamma   90.00
#
_symmetry.space_group_name_H-M   'P 1'
#
loop_
_entity.id
_entity.type
_entity.pdbx_description
1 polymer ?
#
loop_
_entity_poly.entity_id
_entity_poly.type
_entity_poly.pdbx_seq_one_letter_code
_entity_poly.pdbx_strand_id
1 'polypeptide(L)'
;MKPFLLQILTLRAALAAASPIIQQQPLAHDQFFFVFLRGKIPPSKKKDVEHLDGLANATLSFTLSVVFPDGERGERRTYTIPLRTRAFGDAAHLSIRDAEGAFVDYITSSGRNDIVTDFSIPSVFVQTGMWTFEVEARLGDGTCLFAMSLTQWLEGRPW
;
A
#
# COMPACT_ATOMS: atom_id res chain seq x y z
N MET A 1 30.30 -6.39 19.08
CA MET A 1 28.91 -5.89 19.10
C MET A 1 28.31 -6.15 17.73
N LYS A 2 27.34 -7.08 17.61
CA LYS A 2 26.72 -7.45 16.33
C LYS A 2 25.58 -6.47 16.03
N PRO A 3 25.44 -5.96 14.78
CA PRO A 3 24.30 -5.13 14.43
C PRO A 3 23.04 -6.00 14.39
N PHE A 4 22.05 -5.65 15.19
CA PHE A 4 20.71 -6.21 15.13
C PHE A 4 20.10 -5.83 13.77
N LEU A 5 19.97 -6.80 12.87
CA LEU A 5 19.08 -6.68 11.71
C LEU A 5 17.65 -6.59 12.23
N LEU A 6 17.10 -5.37 12.26
CA LEU A 6 15.67 -5.15 12.35
C LEU A 6 15.06 -5.78 11.08
N GLN A 7 14.25 -6.85 11.21
CA GLN A 7 13.46 -7.40 10.11
C GLN A 7 12.39 -6.37 9.71
N ILE A 8 12.80 -5.36 8.95
CA ILE A 8 11.93 -4.41 8.24
C ILE A 8 11.14 -5.22 7.21
N LEU A 9 9.84 -4.94 7.06
CA LEU A 9 8.99 -5.49 6.01
C LEU A 9 9.78 -5.51 4.69
N THR A 10 9.99 -6.70 4.12
CA THR A 10 10.68 -6.82 2.85
C THR A 10 9.64 -6.68 1.76
N LEU A 11 9.63 -5.54 1.09
CA LEU A 11 8.75 -5.25 -0.03
C LEU A 11 9.27 -5.94 -1.29
N ARG A 12 8.39 -6.66 -2.00
CA ARG A 12 8.60 -7.03 -3.40
C ARG A 12 7.44 -6.44 -4.19
N ALA A 13 7.69 -5.31 -4.86
CA ALA A 13 6.79 -4.86 -5.92
C ALA A 13 7.01 -5.77 -7.14
N ALA A 14 5.98 -6.52 -7.54
CA ALA A 14 6.01 -7.32 -8.75
C ALA A 14 5.01 -6.69 -9.73
N LEU A 15 5.53 -6.14 -10.82
CA LEU A 15 4.71 -5.78 -11.97
C LEU A 15 4.42 -7.08 -12.72
N ALA A 16 3.15 -7.47 -12.83
CA ALA A 16 2.76 -8.60 -13.67
C ALA A 16 2.71 -8.16 -15.14
N ALA A 17 3.88 -7.79 -15.70
CA ALA A 17 4.13 -7.77 -17.12
C ALA A 17 5.37 -8.65 -17.33
N ALA A 18 5.26 -9.67 -18.17
CA ALA A 18 6.33 -10.61 -18.44
C ALA A 18 7.58 -9.90 -18.98
N SER A 19 8.53 -9.50 -18.12
CA SER A 19 9.99 -9.44 -18.34
C SER A 19 10.72 -8.72 -17.19
N PRO A 20 11.90 -9.20 -16.75
CA PRO A 20 12.67 -8.56 -15.69
C PRO A 20 13.60 -7.51 -16.29
N ILE A 21 13.08 -6.32 -16.57
CA ILE A 21 13.88 -5.10 -16.74
C ILE A 21 13.10 -4.01 -15.98
N ILE A 22 13.72 -3.42 -14.95
CA ILE A 22 13.19 -2.22 -14.28
C ILE A 22 13.37 -1.04 -15.24
N GLN A 23 12.60 -1.05 -16.31
CA GLN A 23 12.32 0.09 -17.14
C GLN A 23 10.92 0.51 -16.71
N GLN A 24 10.75 1.70 -16.14
CA GLN A 24 9.43 2.24 -15.83
C GLN A 24 8.71 2.48 -17.16
N GLN A 25 8.15 1.42 -17.72
CA GLN A 25 7.26 1.53 -18.86
C GLN A 25 6.03 2.31 -18.37
N PRO A 26 5.56 3.29 -19.14
CA PRO A 26 4.26 3.90 -18.89
C PRO A 26 3.21 2.82 -18.70
N LEU A 27 2.46 2.89 -17.60
CA LEU A 27 1.29 2.05 -17.43
C LEU A 27 0.13 2.73 -18.14
N ALA A 28 -0.42 2.04 -19.14
CA ALA A 28 -1.61 2.48 -19.83
C ALA A 28 -2.80 2.49 -18.86
N HIS A 29 -3.75 3.39 -19.09
CA HIS A 29 -5.04 3.38 -18.40
C HIS A 29 -5.70 2.00 -18.58
N ASP A 30 -6.33 1.48 -17.53
CA ASP A 30 -6.92 0.12 -17.46
C ASP A 30 -5.95 -1.02 -17.11
N GLN A 31 -4.68 -0.73 -16.78
CA GLN A 31 -3.77 -1.71 -16.16
C GLN A 31 -3.77 -1.61 -14.63
N PHE A 32 -3.92 -2.75 -13.96
CA PHE A 32 -3.80 -2.86 -12.51
C PHE A 32 -2.33 -3.01 -12.12
N PHE A 33 -1.89 -2.28 -11.10
CA PHE A 33 -0.67 -2.66 -10.39
C PHE A 33 -1.02 -3.17 -9.00
N PHE A 34 -0.22 -4.12 -8.55
CA PHE A 34 -0.40 -4.74 -7.25
C PHE A 34 0.78 -4.35 -6.38
N VAL A 35 0.49 -4.02 -5.13
CA VAL A 35 1.53 -3.89 -4.13
C VAL A 35 1.40 -5.06 -3.17
N PHE A 36 2.51 -5.80 -3.05
CA PHE A 36 2.65 -6.88 -2.10
C PHE A 36 3.59 -6.45 -0.96
N LEU A 37 3.00 -6.23 0.21
CA LEU A 37 3.70 -5.90 1.46
C LEU A 37 3.76 -7.15 2.34
N ARG A 38 4.95 -7.46 2.85
CA ARG A 38 5.14 -8.61 3.75
C ARG A 38 6.09 -8.29 4.88
N GLY A 39 5.71 -8.68 6.09
CA GLY A 39 6.64 -8.79 7.20
C GLY A 39 5.95 -8.86 8.55
N LYS A 40 6.65 -8.45 9.60
CA LYS A 40 6.21 -8.64 10.99
C LYS A 40 6.08 -7.29 11.66
N ILE A 41 5.09 -7.16 12.55
CA ILE A 41 5.05 -6.01 13.46
C ILE A 41 6.28 -6.10 14.38
N PRO A 42 7.13 -5.05 14.47
CA PRO A 42 8.28 -5.05 15.37
C PRO A 42 7.83 -5.17 16.84
N PRO A 43 8.60 -5.86 17.71
CA PRO A 43 8.25 -6.00 19.12
C PRO A 43 7.99 -4.67 19.85
N SER A 44 8.70 -3.59 19.48
CA SER A 44 8.50 -2.25 20.03
C SER A 44 7.12 -1.66 19.75
N LYS A 45 6.43 -2.16 18.73
CA LYS A 45 5.05 -1.82 18.33
C LYS A 45 4.05 -2.91 18.73
N LYS A 46 4.38 -3.74 19.72
CA LYS A 46 3.48 -4.72 20.33
C LYS A 46 3.40 -4.39 21.81
N LYS A 47 2.53 -3.45 22.22
CA LYS A 47 2.34 -3.10 23.63
C LYS A 47 1.00 -3.62 24.14
N ASP A 48 1.04 -4.64 24.99
CA ASP A 48 -0.07 -5.16 25.81
C ASP A 48 -1.40 -5.44 25.06
N VAL A 49 -2.44 -5.81 25.81
CA VAL A 49 -3.76 -6.22 25.26
C VAL A 49 -4.41 -5.08 24.46
N GLU A 50 -4.18 -3.82 24.86
CA GLU A 50 -4.68 -2.64 24.15
C GLU A 50 -4.13 -2.49 22.71
N HIS A 51 -2.95 -3.06 22.39
CA HIS A 51 -2.47 -3.08 21.00
C HIS A 51 -3.32 -3.98 20.09
N LEU A 52 -3.96 -5.01 20.62
CA LEU A 52 -4.83 -5.87 19.82
C LEU A 52 -6.08 -5.11 19.39
N ASP A 53 -6.67 -4.32 20.28
CA ASP A 53 -7.76 -3.40 19.96
C ASP A 53 -7.27 -2.28 19.02
N GLY A 54 -6.03 -1.80 19.20
CA GLY A 54 -5.40 -0.84 18.31
C GLY A 54 -5.22 -1.33 16.87
N LEU A 55 -5.05 -2.65 16.66
CA LEU A 55 -4.96 -3.27 15.33
C LEU A 55 -6.32 -3.34 14.63
N ALA A 56 -7.39 -3.64 15.37
CA ALA A 56 -8.75 -3.63 14.82
C ALA A 56 -9.20 -2.22 14.40
N ASN A 57 -8.72 -1.21 15.12
CA ASN A 57 -8.98 0.21 14.84
C ASN A 57 -7.90 0.86 13.96
N ALA A 58 -6.96 0.07 13.42
CA ALA A 58 -5.93 0.61 12.56
C ALA A 58 -6.52 1.22 11.28
N THR A 59 -5.87 2.24 10.77
CA THR A 59 -6.26 2.96 9.56
C THR A 59 -5.17 2.84 8.50
N LEU A 60 -5.60 2.96 7.25
CA LEU A 60 -4.76 3.04 6.07
C LEU A 60 -5.10 4.33 5.33
N SER A 61 -4.13 5.21 5.21
CA SER A 61 -4.23 6.46 4.48
C SER A 61 -3.49 6.35 3.16
N PHE A 62 -4.14 6.76 2.07
CA PHE A 62 -3.56 6.86 0.74
C PHE A 62 -3.54 8.33 0.35
N THR A 63 -2.36 8.85 0.06
CA THR A 63 -2.20 10.18 -0.48
C THR A 63 -1.67 10.11 -1.90
N LEU A 64 -2.38 10.78 -2.80
CA LEU A 64 -2.07 10.84 -4.22
C LEU A 64 -1.63 12.26 -4.58
N SER A 65 -0.62 12.34 -5.43
CA SER A 65 -0.21 13.59 -6.07
C SER A 65 0.34 13.30 -7.47
N VAL A 66 0.27 14.28 -8.35
CA VAL A 66 0.75 14.15 -9.74
C VAL A 66 1.52 15.38 -10.16
N VAL A 67 2.57 15.16 -10.94
CA VAL A 67 3.25 16.18 -11.74
C VAL A 67 2.96 15.89 -13.21
N PHE A 68 2.32 16.82 -13.90
CA PHE A 68 1.93 16.69 -15.31
C PHE A 68 3.14 16.87 -16.25
N PRO A 69 3.04 16.50 -17.54
CA PRO A 69 4.14 16.61 -18.49
C PRO A 69 4.67 18.03 -18.68
N ASP A 70 3.83 19.04 -18.49
CA ASP A 70 4.18 20.46 -18.51
C ASP A 70 4.85 20.96 -17.22
N GLY A 71 4.96 20.09 -16.21
CA GLY A 71 5.53 20.39 -14.91
C GLY A 71 4.53 20.95 -13.89
N GLU A 72 3.27 21.20 -14.27
CA GLU A 72 2.24 21.61 -13.33
C GLU A 72 1.94 20.50 -12.32
N ARG A 73 1.53 20.89 -11.11
CA ARG A 73 1.18 19.94 -10.05
C ARG A 73 -0.33 19.88 -9.89
N GLY A 74 -0.85 18.66 -9.96
CA GLY A 74 -2.24 18.40 -9.60
C GLY A 74 -2.49 18.56 -8.10
N GLU A 75 -3.77 18.63 -7.75
CA GLU A 75 -4.21 18.66 -6.35
C GLU A 75 -3.78 17.39 -5.60
N ARG A 76 -3.21 17.56 -4.41
CA ARG A 76 -2.90 16.46 -3.49
C ARG A 76 -4.16 16.00 -2.78
N ARG A 77 -4.46 14.71 -2.83
CA ARG A 77 -5.67 14.13 -2.20
C ARG A 77 -5.33 13.02 -1.25
N THR A 78 -5.92 13.03 -0.06
CA THR A 78 -5.75 11.99 0.95
C THR A 78 -7.07 11.29 1.26
N TYR A 79 -7.05 9.96 1.25
CA TYR A 79 -8.17 9.10 1.59
C TYR A 79 -7.77 8.20 2.75
N THR A 80 -8.57 8.17 3.80
CA THR A 80 -8.32 7.30 4.96
C THR A 80 -9.45 6.29 5.11
N ILE A 81 -9.08 5.03 5.27
CA ILE A 81 -9.99 3.90 5.46
C ILE A 81 -9.54 3.05 6.65
N PRO A 82 -10.39 2.16 7.18
CA PRO A 82 -9.93 1.12 8.10
C PRO A 82 -8.94 0.15 7.42
N LEU A 83 -7.88 -0.23 8.14
CA LEU A 83 -6.92 -1.25 7.71
C LEU A 83 -7.49 -2.65 7.97
N ARG A 84 -8.35 -3.08 7.07
CA ARG A 84 -8.98 -4.41 7.12
C ARG A 84 -9.18 -4.99 5.72
N THR A 85 -9.28 -6.31 5.64
CA THR A 85 -9.67 -6.98 4.40
C THR A 85 -11.02 -6.45 3.92
N ARG A 86 -11.07 -5.97 2.67
CA ARG A 86 -12.25 -5.32 2.09
C ARG A 86 -12.14 -5.22 0.58
N ALA A 87 -13.29 -5.42 -0.09
CA ALA A 87 -13.49 -5.03 -1.49
C ALA A 87 -13.90 -3.55 -1.61
N PHE A 88 -13.31 -2.85 -2.57
CA PHE A 88 -13.66 -1.51 -3.05
C PHE A 88 -14.35 -1.64 -4.40
N GLY A 89 -15.60 -2.12 -4.37
CA GLY A 89 -16.33 -2.48 -5.58
C GLY A 89 -15.84 -3.82 -6.15
N ASP A 90 -16.00 -3.99 -7.46
CA ASP A 90 -15.58 -5.17 -8.22
C ASP A 90 -14.10 -5.11 -8.67
N ALA A 91 -13.50 -3.92 -8.66
CA ALA A 91 -12.20 -3.69 -9.28
C ALA A 91 -11.01 -3.62 -8.30
N ALA A 92 -11.21 -3.39 -7.01
CA ALA A 92 -10.12 -3.27 -6.04
C ALA A 92 -10.43 -3.96 -4.71
N HIS A 93 -9.38 -4.38 -4.02
CA HIS A 93 -9.38 -5.25 -2.86
C HIS A 93 -8.13 -4.99 -2.00
N LEU A 94 -8.36 -4.83 -0.71
CA LEU A 94 -7.32 -4.99 0.29
C LEU A 94 -7.50 -6.38 0.89
N SER A 95 -6.48 -7.22 0.82
CA SER A 95 -6.46 -8.55 1.42
C SER A 95 -5.33 -8.67 2.40
N ILE A 96 -5.61 -9.22 3.58
CA ILE A 96 -4.61 -9.50 4.61
C ILE A 96 -4.54 -11.02 4.80
N ARG A 97 -3.32 -11.56 4.88
CA ARG A 97 -3.08 -12.96 5.23
C ARG A 97 -2.12 -13.09 6.39
N ASP A 98 -2.35 -14.09 7.23
CA ASP A 98 -1.52 -14.42 8.37
C ASP A 98 -0.24 -15.19 7.98
N ALA A 99 0.44 -15.76 8.98
CA ALA A 99 1.71 -16.45 8.79
C ALA A 99 1.53 -17.77 8.03
N GLU A 100 0.38 -18.40 8.22
CA GLU A 100 -0.10 -19.64 7.61
C GLU A 100 -0.62 -19.39 6.18
N GLY A 101 -0.88 -18.12 5.84
CA GLY A 101 -1.39 -17.70 4.54
C GLY A 101 -2.91 -17.72 4.43
N ALA A 102 -3.62 -17.91 5.55
CA ALA A 102 -5.07 -17.79 5.60
C ALA A 102 -5.49 -16.33 5.51
N PHE A 103 -6.59 -16.06 4.81
CA PHE A 103 -7.15 -14.71 4.77
C PHE A 103 -7.76 -14.36 6.13
N VAL A 104 -7.42 -13.16 6.61
CA VAL A 104 -7.87 -12.63 7.89
C VAL A 104 -8.39 -11.22 7.70
N ASP A 105 -9.30 -10.78 8.56
CA ASP A 105 -9.87 -9.43 8.45
C ASP A 105 -8.88 -8.33 8.88
N TYR A 106 -7.98 -8.63 9.81
CA TYR A 106 -7.06 -7.66 10.41
C TYR A 106 -5.63 -8.20 10.46
N ILE A 107 -4.65 -7.30 10.53
CA ILE A 107 -3.25 -7.66 10.76
C ILE A 107 -3.13 -8.35 12.12
N THR A 108 -2.47 -9.50 12.16
CA THR A 108 -2.19 -10.24 13.39
C THR A 108 -0.99 -9.65 14.12
N SER A 109 -1.06 -9.60 15.45
CA SER A 109 0.05 -9.15 16.30
C SER A 109 1.22 -10.13 16.30
N SER A 110 0.95 -11.41 16.07
CA SER A 110 1.93 -12.49 16.03
C SER A 110 2.27 -12.87 14.58
N GLY A 111 3.47 -13.42 14.39
CA GLY A 111 3.86 -13.96 13.10
C GLY A 111 4.08 -12.92 11.98
N ARG A 112 4.10 -13.43 10.75
CA ARG A 112 4.21 -12.66 9.51
C ARG A 112 2.81 -12.30 9.05
N ASN A 113 2.66 -11.09 8.54
CA ASN A 113 1.49 -10.65 7.82
C ASN A 113 1.86 -10.34 6.38
N ASP A 114 0.95 -10.69 5.49
CA ASP A 114 0.97 -10.29 4.10
C ASP A 114 -0.20 -9.35 3.85
N ILE A 115 0.05 -8.21 3.22
CA ILE A 115 -0.98 -7.30 2.73
C ILE A 115 -0.85 -7.26 1.22
N VAL A 116 -1.93 -7.65 0.55
CA VAL A 116 -2.05 -7.61 -0.90
C VAL A 116 -3.08 -6.55 -1.22
N THR A 117 -2.68 -5.59 -2.05
CA THR A 117 -3.61 -4.61 -2.59
C THR A 117 -3.44 -4.59 -4.11
N ASP A 118 -4.52 -4.86 -4.82
CA ASP A 118 -4.70 -4.38 -6.19
C ASP A 118 -5.06 -2.90 -6.08
N PHE A 119 -4.12 -2.04 -6.44
CA PHE A 119 -4.47 -0.67 -6.73
C PHE A 119 -5.12 -0.66 -8.11
N SER A 120 -6.42 -0.97 -8.13
CA SER A 120 -7.23 -0.42 -9.20
C SER A 120 -7.34 1.06 -8.95
N ILE A 121 -6.59 1.83 -9.73
CA ILE A 121 -6.87 3.24 -9.87
C ILE A 121 -7.82 3.31 -11.06
N PRO A 122 -9.11 3.61 -10.85
CA PRO A 122 -10.03 3.73 -11.97
C PRO A 122 -9.47 4.77 -12.95
N SER A 123 -9.42 4.40 -14.24
CA SER A 123 -8.84 5.23 -15.29
C SER A 123 -9.48 6.63 -15.38
N VAL A 124 -10.71 6.77 -14.87
CA VAL A 124 -11.41 8.06 -14.71
C VAL A 124 -10.79 8.99 -13.68
N PHE A 125 -9.75 8.61 -12.93
CA PHE A 125 -9.08 9.49 -11.97
C PHE A 125 -7.64 9.83 -12.37
N VAL A 126 -7.16 9.31 -13.50
CA VAL A 126 -5.76 9.41 -13.91
C VAL A 126 -5.64 10.25 -15.17
N GLN A 127 -4.95 11.38 -15.06
CA GLN A 127 -4.39 12.12 -16.20
C GLN A 127 -2.94 11.70 -16.41
N THR A 128 -2.44 11.84 -17.64
CA THR A 128 -1.04 11.51 -17.95
C THR A 128 -0.09 12.34 -17.09
N GLY A 129 0.86 11.69 -16.42
CA GLY A 129 1.84 12.38 -15.59
C GLY A 129 2.61 11.44 -14.67
N MET A 130 3.49 12.03 -13.87
CA MET A 130 4.25 11.34 -12.84
C MET A 130 3.45 11.31 -11.53
N TRP A 131 2.84 10.18 -11.22
CA TRP A 131 2.03 9.99 -10.02
C TRP A 131 2.87 9.49 -8.86
N THR A 132 2.63 10.05 -7.68
CA THR A 132 3.19 9.58 -6.41
C THR A 132 2.06 9.13 -5.49
N PHE A 133 2.18 7.89 -5.02
CA PHE A 133 1.28 7.21 -4.09
C PHE A 133 1.99 7.03 -2.77
N GLU A 134 1.54 7.75 -1.75
CA GLU A 134 2.02 7.60 -0.39
C GLU A 134 0.99 6.85 0.43
N VAL A 135 1.41 5.79 1.09
CA VAL A 135 0.54 4.96 1.89
C VAL A 135 1.06 4.88 3.30
N GLU A 136 0.19 5.10 4.27
CA GLU A 136 0.54 5.05 5.67
C GLU A 136 -0.50 4.27 6.46
N ALA A 137 -0.03 3.25 7.17
CA ALA A 137 -0.83 2.51 8.13
C ALA A 137 -0.54 3.00 9.55
N ARG A 138 -1.57 3.33 10.32
CA ARG A 138 -1.45 3.77 11.72
C ARG A 138 -2.40 2.99 12.62
N LEU A 139 -1.96 2.72 13.84
CA LEU A 139 -2.82 2.26 14.93
C LEU A 139 -3.81 3.37 15.34
N GLY A 140 -4.85 3.01 16.10
CA GLY A 140 -5.85 3.97 16.59
C GLY A 140 -5.28 5.10 17.46
N ASP A 141 -4.12 4.89 18.08
CA ASP A 141 -3.38 5.91 18.85
C ASP A 141 -2.46 6.81 17.98
N GLY A 142 -2.48 6.62 16.66
CA GLY A 142 -1.65 7.34 15.70
C GLY A 142 -0.26 6.74 15.47
N THR A 143 0.14 5.69 16.18
CA THR A 143 1.43 5.02 15.97
C THR A 143 1.53 4.46 14.56
N CYS A 144 2.54 4.87 13.80
CA CYS A 144 2.79 4.34 12.45
C CYS A 144 3.16 2.85 12.53
N LEU A 145 2.42 1.99 11.83
CA LEU A 145 2.73 0.57 11.62
C LEU A 145 3.76 0.41 10.51
N PHE A 146 3.45 0.96 9.33
CA PHE A 146 4.33 1.04 8.18
C PHE A 146 3.92 2.22 7.30
N ALA A 147 4.85 2.68 6.47
CA ALA A 147 4.59 3.66 5.42
C ALA A 147 5.37 3.28 4.16
N MET A 148 4.86 3.67 3.00
CA MET A 148 5.52 3.51 1.70
C MET A 148 5.23 4.69 0.79
N SER A 149 6.12 4.88 -0.18
CA SER A 149 5.91 5.81 -1.29
C SER A 149 6.31 5.13 -2.59
N LEU A 150 5.47 5.24 -3.61
CA LEU A 150 5.70 4.74 -4.96
C LEU A 150 5.46 5.88 -5.95
N THR A 151 6.46 6.14 -6.80
CA THR A 151 6.33 7.10 -7.90
C THR A 151 6.40 6.36 -9.23
N GLN A 152 5.41 6.60 -10.09
CA GLN A 152 5.25 5.92 -11.37
C GLN A 152 4.63 6.87 -12.40
N TRP A 153 5.18 6.85 -13.61
CA TRP A 153 4.54 7.50 -14.76
C TRP A 153 3.32 6.70 -15.20
N LEU A 154 2.17 7.35 -15.23
CA LEU A 154 0.91 6.79 -15.71
C LEU A 154 0.45 7.54 -16.96
N GLU A 155 -0.08 6.81 -17.93
CA GLU A 155 -0.75 7.37 -19.10
C GLU A 155 -2.26 7.33 -18.86
N GLY A 156 -2.86 8.52 -18.74
CA GLY A 156 -4.29 8.70 -18.53
C GLY A 156 -4.99 9.14 -19.82
N ARG A 157 -6.33 9.08 -19.85
CA ARG A 157 -7.07 9.68 -20.97
C ARG A 157 -7.17 11.20 -20.78
N PRO A 158 -7.01 12.00 -21.85
CA PRO A 158 -7.51 13.36 -21.82
C PRO A 158 -9.03 13.32 -21.65
N TRP A 159 -9.55 14.13 -20.74
CA TRP A 159 -11.00 14.35 -20.58
C TRP A 159 -11.57 15.07 -21.79
#